data_AF-A0A3E2YIZ1-F1
#
_entry.id   AF-A0A3E2YIZ1-F1
#
_cell.length_a   1.000
_cell.length_b   1.000
_cell.length_c   1.000
_cell.angle_alpha   90.00
_cell.angle_beta   90.00
_cell.angle_gamma   90.00
#
_symmetry.space_group_name_H-M   'P 1'
#
loop_
_entity.id
_entity.type
_entity.pdbx_description
1 polymer ?
#
loop_
_entity_poly.entity_id
_entity_poly.type
_entity_poly.pdbx_seq_one_letter_code
_entity_poly.pdbx_strand_id
1 'polypeptide(L)'
;MIRSHLSSFAGLPVLPFTPGMALPDDPSAVAWRLEVEDFEADPEEFAALVTALRDEVPADAVRALVIGEWGSAYERALPVDLLVAVAEKWTSLRAVFLADLVSEQCEISWLTHGDITGLLAAYPSLEVLWVRGANELRLDPVRHTGLRELVFQTGGLPGSVTAAVGGSDLPALERLELWLGRRDYGGDTTPDDLADVLAGTRLPALRHLAVSNAEHADQIVAAVAAAPVVRQLKVLDLSKGVLTDAGAEALLAGEPLTHLRRLDLHHHFLSDSARERIVAALPGVEVDLSDPQAADVYDGREYRFTAVGE
;
A
#
# COMPACT_ATOMS: atom_id res chain seq x y z
N MET A 1 -3.34 9.19 10.16
CA MET A 1 -3.04 8.41 11.38
C MET A 1 -3.90 7.14 11.41
N ILE A 2 -3.27 5.97 11.59
CA ILE A 2 -3.92 4.65 11.53
C ILE A 2 -4.25 4.20 12.96
N ARG A 3 -5.54 4.13 13.30
CA ARG A 3 -6.00 3.99 14.70
C ARG A 3 -6.62 2.64 15.07
N SER A 4 -6.66 1.70 14.12
CA SER A 4 -7.24 0.39 14.34
C SER A 4 -6.61 -0.64 13.42
N HIS A 5 -6.39 -1.84 13.98
CA HIS A 5 -6.06 -3.02 13.20
C HIS A 5 -7.17 -3.41 12.24
N LEU A 6 -6.81 -4.17 11.22
CA LEU A 6 -7.81 -4.81 10.37
C LEU A 6 -8.59 -5.88 11.15
N SER A 7 -9.91 -5.83 11.05
CA SER A 7 -10.78 -6.93 11.51
C SER A 7 -10.94 -8.04 10.46
N SER A 8 -10.61 -7.76 9.20
CA SER A 8 -10.61 -8.73 8.10
C SER A 8 -9.54 -8.39 7.07
N PHE A 9 -8.97 -9.40 6.42
CA PHE A 9 -7.97 -9.26 5.37
C PHE A 9 -8.19 -10.32 4.28
N ALA A 10 -8.11 -9.91 3.00
CA ALA A 10 -8.39 -10.76 1.84
C ALA A 10 -9.74 -11.52 1.92
N GLY A 11 -10.77 -10.89 2.52
CA GLY A 11 -12.10 -11.47 2.69
C GLY A 11 -12.23 -12.48 3.85
N LEU A 12 -11.18 -12.64 4.66
CA LEU A 12 -11.17 -13.53 5.82
C LEU A 12 -11.12 -12.70 7.12
N PRO A 13 -11.83 -13.11 8.19
CA PRO A 13 -11.66 -12.50 9.51
C PRO A 13 -10.23 -12.69 10.01
N VAL A 14 -9.67 -11.67 10.66
CA VAL A 14 -8.33 -11.76 11.26
C VAL A 14 -8.41 -12.49 12.60
N LEU A 15 -7.55 -13.49 12.80
CA LEU A 15 -7.46 -14.26 14.05
C LEU A 15 -6.01 -14.26 14.57
N PRO A 16 -5.73 -13.69 15.75
CA PRO A 16 -4.43 -13.81 16.41
C PRO A 16 -4.08 -15.27 16.69
N PHE A 17 -2.87 -15.67 16.30
CA PHE A 17 -2.32 -16.98 16.63
C PHE A 17 -1.58 -16.93 17.96
N THR A 18 -1.85 -17.90 18.83
CA THR A 18 -1.10 -18.12 20.07
C THR A 18 -0.68 -19.59 20.13
N PRO A 19 0.60 -19.90 20.35
CA PRO A 19 1.06 -21.29 20.47
C PRO A 19 0.26 -22.08 21.52
N GLY A 20 -0.18 -23.28 21.17
CA GLY A 20 -1.01 -24.15 22.00
C GLY A 20 -2.49 -23.79 22.04
N MET A 21 -2.96 -22.81 21.23
CA MET A 21 -4.38 -22.47 21.17
C MET A 21 -5.22 -23.60 20.57
N ALA A 22 -6.50 -23.66 20.94
CA ALA A 22 -7.46 -24.45 20.19
C ALA A 22 -7.69 -23.81 18.82
N LEU A 23 -7.44 -24.58 17.75
CA LEU A 23 -7.69 -24.11 16.39
C LEU A 23 -9.21 -23.98 16.14
N PRO A 24 -9.64 -23.04 15.28
CA PRO A 24 -11.03 -22.96 14.84
C PRO A 24 -11.42 -24.22 14.03
N ASP A 25 -12.72 -24.48 13.89
CA ASP A 25 -13.24 -25.63 13.15
C ASP A 25 -12.72 -25.69 11.69
N ASP A 26 -12.55 -24.53 11.06
CA ASP A 26 -11.89 -24.37 9.76
C ASP A 26 -10.73 -23.39 9.85
N PRO A 27 -9.48 -23.87 10.06
CA PRO A 27 -8.27 -23.06 10.08
C PRO A 27 -7.98 -22.31 8.77
N SER A 28 -8.66 -22.65 7.67
CA SER A 28 -8.50 -22.01 6.36
C SER A 28 -9.45 -20.83 6.12
N ALA A 29 -10.41 -20.64 7.03
CA ALA A 29 -11.42 -19.58 6.96
C ALA A 29 -11.01 -18.30 7.72
N VAL A 30 -9.72 -18.15 8.07
CA VAL A 30 -9.19 -16.98 8.80
C VAL A 30 -7.92 -16.45 8.14
N ALA A 31 -7.64 -15.17 8.37
CA ALA A 31 -6.32 -14.59 8.18
C ALA A 31 -5.55 -14.65 9.50
N TRP A 32 -4.49 -15.45 9.53
CA TRP A 32 -3.69 -15.65 10.74
C TRP A 32 -2.87 -14.41 11.04
N ARG A 33 -3.04 -13.85 12.24
CA ARG A 33 -2.21 -12.74 12.73
C ARG A 33 -1.08 -13.26 13.61
N LEU A 34 0.15 -12.90 13.25
CA LEU A 34 1.35 -13.15 14.03
C LEU A 34 1.83 -11.84 14.62
N GLU A 35 1.87 -11.75 15.95
CA GLU A 35 2.44 -10.62 16.67
C GLU A 35 3.04 -11.07 17.99
N VAL A 36 4.15 -10.45 18.39
CA VAL A 36 4.68 -10.57 19.75
C VAL A 36 3.96 -9.56 20.67
N GLU A 37 3.81 -9.92 21.95
CA GLU A 37 3.16 -9.04 22.93
C GLU A 37 4.10 -7.93 23.43
N ASP A 38 5.40 -8.23 23.56
CA ASP A 38 6.40 -7.27 24.02
C ASP A 38 6.96 -6.45 22.85
N PHE A 39 6.97 -5.13 23.03
CA PHE A 39 7.54 -4.19 22.08
C PHE A 39 9.06 -4.35 21.93
N GLU A 40 9.76 -4.83 22.96
CA GLU A 40 11.21 -5.07 22.92
C GLU A 40 11.55 -6.57 22.81
N ALA A 41 10.61 -7.39 22.33
CA ALA A 41 10.79 -8.83 22.21
C ALA A 41 12.10 -9.20 21.48
N ASP A 42 12.74 -10.26 21.98
CA ASP A 42 13.94 -10.80 21.36
C ASP A 42 13.59 -11.37 19.96
N PRO A 43 14.49 -11.28 18.96
CA PRO A 43 14.22 -11.80 17.61
C PRO A 43 13.76 -13.26 17.60
N GLU A 44 14.26 -14.05 18.55
CA GLU A 44 13.92 -15.45 18.73
C GLU A 44 12.44 -15.68 19.06
N GLU A 45 11.74 -14.71 19.67
CA GLU A 45 10.32 -14.84 20.03
C GLU A 45 9.44 -14.84 18.78
N PHE A 46 9.64 -13.87 17.87
CA PHE A 46 8.92 -13.85 16.61
C PHE A 46 9.28 -15.06 15.72
N ALA A 47 10.54 -15.48 15.73
CA ALA A 47 10.96 -16.70 15.03
C ALA A 47 10.31 -17.97 15.60
N ALA A 48 10.18 -18.06 16.93
CA ALA A 48 9.46 -19.14 17.59
C ALA A 48 7.97 -19.11 17.24
N LEU A 49 7.36 -17.93 17.13
CA LEU A 49 5.96 -17.76 16.74
C LEU A 49 5.69 -18.25 15.31
N VAL A 50 6.54 -17.89 14.34
CA VAL A 50 6.48 -18.41 12.96
C VAL A 50 6.64 -19.94 12.93
N THR A 51 7.58 -20.46 13.72
CA THR A 51 7.83 -21.90 13.85
C THR A 51 6.62 -22.62 14.44
N ALA A 52 6.00 -22.07 15.48
CA ALA A 52 4.81 -22.64 16.11
C ALA A 52 3.61 -22.63 15.16
N LEU A 53 3.36 -21.53 14.42
CA LEU A 53 2.27 -21.50 13.43
C LEU A 53 2.46 -22.59 12.37
N ARG A 54 3.70 -22.75 11.86
CA ARG A 54 4.04 -23.78 10.88
C ARG A 54 3.78 -25.20 11.41
N ASP A 55 4.04 -25.45 12.69
CA ASP A 55 3.97 -26.79 13.27
C ASP A 55 2.55 -27.14 13.78
N GLU A 56 1.78 -26.14 14.24
CA GLU A 56 0.48 -26.34 14.86
C GLU A 56 -0.69 -26.17 13.90
N VAL A 57 -0.57 -25.31 12.88
CA VAL A 57 -1.64 -25.08 11.89
C VAL A 57 -1.42 -25.94 10.65
N PRO A 58 -2.45 -26.65 10.14
CA PRO A 58 -2.34 -27.39 8.89
C PRO A 58 -1.83 -26.51 7.76
N ALA A 59 -0.78 -26.97 7.10
CA ALA A 59 -0.03 -26.20 6.10
C ALA A 59 -0.90 -25.69 4.94
N ASP A 60 -1.90 -26.48 4.52
CA ASP A 60 -2.85 -26.13 3.47
C ASP A 60 -3.96 -25.15 3.92
N ALA A 61 -4.08 -24.92 5.23
CA ALA A 61 -5.01 -23.98 5.83
C ALA A 61 -4.43 -22.57 6.01
N VAL A 62 -3.11 -22.39 5.96
CA VAL A 62 -2.50 -21.06 5.99
C VAL A 62 -2.68 -20.36 4.64
N ARG A 63 -3.81 -19.63 4.50
CA ARG A 63 -4.19 -18.92 3.26
C ARG A 63 -3.90 -17.43 3.29
N ALA A 64 -3.98 -16.80 4.45
CA ALA A 64 -3.69 -15.38 4.61
C ALA A 64 -2.92 -15.13 5.91
N LEU A 65 -1.95 -14.23 5.86
CA LEU A 65 -1.13 -13.80 6.99
C LEU A 65 -1.22 -12.29 7.19
N VAL A 66 -1.32 -11.87 8.44
CA VAL A 66 -1.18 -10.48 8.87
C VAL A 66 -0.05 -10.43 9.89
N ILE A 67 0.98 -9.65 9.64
CA ILE A 67 2.11 -9.50 10.56
C ILE A 67 1.89 -8.22 11.36
N GLY A 68 1.72 -8.38 12.68
CA GLY A 68 1.70 -7.28 13.65
C GLY A 68 3.11 -6.93 14.12
N GLU A 69 3.27 -6.59 15.39
CA GLU A 69 4.57 -6.32 16.02
C GLU A 69 5.50 -7.56 15.96
N TRP A 70 6.80 -7.35 15.76
CA TRP A 70 7.83 -8.42 15.67
C TRP A 70 9.02 -8.22 16.60
N GLY A 71 8.98 -7.21 17.48
CA GLY A 71 10.04 -6.85 18.41
C GLY A 71 10.87 -5.71 17.86
N SER A 72 10.67 -4.53 18.43
CA SER A 72 11.34 -3.27 18.11
C SER A 72 11.13 -2.86 16.64
N ALA A 73 9.89 -2.85 16.16
CA ALA A 73 9.55 -2.54 14.76
C ALA A 73 10.10 -1.21 14.19
N TYR A 74 10.47 -0.27 15.07
CA TYR A 74 11.08 1.01 14.69
C TYR A 74 12.60 0.96 14.51
N GLU A 75 13.28 -0.06 15.07
CA GLU A 75 14.74 -0.23 14.97
C GLU A 75 15.14 -1.45 14.15
N ARG A 76 14.28 -2.48 14.13
CA ARG A 76 14.57 -3.78 13.54
C ARG A 76 13.70 -3.99 12.32
N ALA A 77 14.34 -4.34 11.21
CA ALA A 77 13.67 -4.80 10.01
C ALA A 77 12.73 -5.98 10.29
N LEU A 78 11.52 -5.95 9.75
CA LEU A 78 10.63 -7.11 9.73
C LEU A 78 11.36 -8.32 9.12
N PRO A 79 11.49 -9.45 9.84
CA PRO A 79 12.26 -10.62 9.39
C PRO A 79 11.48 -11.46 8.37
N VAL A 80 11.31 -10.92 7.15
CA VAL A 80 10.59 -11.54 6.03
C VAL A 80 11.21 -12.88 5.61
N ASP A 81 12.50 -13.06 5.83
CA ASP A 81 13.25 -14.29 5.56
C ASP A 81 12.72 -15.48 6.35
N LEU A 82 12.15 -15.27 7.54
CA LEU A 82 11.47 -16.32 8.29
C LEU A 82 10.23 -16.83 7.57
N LEU A 83 9.49 -15.95 6.89
CA LEU A 83 8.34 -16.34 6.07
C LEU A 83 8.79 -17.04 4.79
N VAL A 84 9.89 -16.60 4.17
CA VAL A 84 10.48 -17.26 3.00
C VAL A 84 10.95 -18.68 3.34
N ALA A 85 11.59 -18.87 4.49
CA ALA A 85 12.14 -20.15 4.93
C ALA A 85 11.07 -21.25 5.11
N VAL A 86 9.81 -20.89 5.29
CA VAL A 86 8.69 -21.82 5.47
C VAL A 86 7.79 -21.95 4.23
N ALA A 87 8.14 -21.32 3.12
CA ALA A 87 7.30 -21.27 1.92
C ALA A 87 6.95 -22.66 1.33
N GLU A 88 7.84 -23.64 1.47
CA GLU A 88 7.56 -25.03 1.05
C GLU A 88 6.43 -25.70 1.84
N LYS A 89 6.09 -25.17 3.02
CA LYS A 89 4.95 -25.63 3.83
C LYS A 89 3.70 -24.84 3.49
N TRP A 90 3.75 -23.53 3.48
CA TRP A 90 2.56 -22.68 3.26
C TRP A 90 2.22 -22.51 1.77
N THR A 91 2.07 -23.63 1.05
CA THR A 91 1.77 -23.64 -0.39
C THR A 91 0.38 -23.08 -0.72
N SER A 92 -0.51 -23.01 0.27
CA SER A 92 -1.85 -22.43 0.15
C SER A 92 -1.89 -20.92 0.43
N LEU A 93 -0.76 -20.28 0.77
CA LEU A 93 -0.73 -18.85 1.05
C LEU A 93 -1.10 -18.05 -0.21
N ARG A 94 -2.03 -17.11 -0.05
CA ARG A 94 -2.56 -16.23 -1.10
C ARG A 94 -2.51 -14.76 -0.73
N ALA A 95 -2.49 -14.42 0.54
CA ALA A 95 -2.48 -13.03 0.98
C ALA A 95 -1.50 -12.80 2.13
N VAL A 96 -0.72 -11.72 2.05
CA VAL A 96 0.17 -11.29 3.14
C VAL A 96 0.01 -9.80 3.35
N PHE A 97 -0.18 -9.39 4.61
CA PHE A 97 -0.04 -8.01 5.03
C PHE A 97 1.14 -7.88 5.99
N LEU A 98 2.16 -7.13 5.58
CA LEU A 98 3.32 -6.80 6.38
C LEU A 98 3.08 -5.51 7.20
N ALA A 99 3.30 -5.61 8.51
CA ALA A 99 3.30 -4.51 9.48
C ALA A 99 1.93 -3.83 9.72
N ASP A 100 0.88 -4.60 10.00
CA ASP A 100 -0.39 -4.05 10.49
C ASP A 100 -0.31 -3.59 11.95
N LEU A 101 0.40 -2.48 12.17
CA LEU A 101 0.51 -1.76 13.45
C LEU A 101 -0.30 -0.46 13.41
N VAL A 102 -0.87 -0.08 14.55
CA VAL A 102 -1.50 1.23 14.74
C VAL A 102 -0.47 2.28 15.20
N SER A 103 -0.79 3.55 15.04
CA SER A 103 0.08 4.68 15.42
C SER A 103 0.59 4.59 16.87
N GLU A 104 -0.24 4.11 17.78
CA GLU A 104 0.07 3.95 19.20
C GLU A 104 1.14 2.87 19.47
N GLN A 105 1.34 1.93 18.53
CA GLN A 105 2.40 0.92 18.61
C GLN A 105 3.66 1.40 17.90
N CYS A 106 3.52 1.87 16.67
CA CYS A 106 4.61 2.40 15.87
C CYS A 106 4.02 3.30 14.77
N GLU A 107 4.51 4.53 14.69
CA GLU A 107 4.14 5.46 13.62
C GLU A 107 4.54 4.88 12.25
N ILE A 108 3.75 5.12 11.20
CA ILE A 108 3.92 4.49 9.89
C ILE A 108 5.27 4.82 9.26
N SER A 109 5.79 6.01 9.57
CA SER A 109 7.08 6.50 9.10
C SER A 109 8.28 5.80 9.78
N TRP A 110 8.07 5.15 10.92
CA TRP A 110 9.15 4.51 11.71
C TRP A 110 9.25 3.00 11.45
N LEU A 111 8.19 2.39 10.90
CA LEU A 111 8.16 0.97 10.57
C LEU A 111 9.31 0.56 9.63
N THR A 112 10.22 -0.24 10.17
CA THR A 112 11.45 -0.68 9.50
C THR A 112 11.24 -2.01 8.80
N HIS A 113 11.53 -2.03 7.52
CA HIS A 113 11.47 -3.21 6.66
C HIS A 113 12.88 -3.68 6.30
N GLY A 114 12.98 -4.52 5.30
CA GLY A 114 14.21 -4.84 4.61
C GLY A 114 13.90 -5.09 3.14
N ASP A 115 14.60 -6.06 2.56
CA ASP A 115 14.29 -6.52 1.21
C ASP A 115 13.12 -7.51 1.23
N ILE A 116 12.01 -7.13 0.61
CA ILE A 116 10.81 -7.98 0.49
C ILE A 116 10.77 -8.81 -0.80
N THR A 117 11.75 -8.66 -1.69
CA THR A 117 11.79 -9.33 -3.02
C THR A 117 11.68 -10.84 -2.89
N GLY A 118 12.40 -11.40 -1.91
CA GLY A 118 12.42 -12.85 -1.64
C GLY A 118 11.03 -13.43 -1.34
N LEU A 119 10.12 -12.64 -0.75
CA LEU A 119 8.76 -13.08 -0.45
C LEU A 119 7.98 -13.39 -1.73
N LEU A 120 8.03 -12.49 -2.72
CA LEU A 120 7.34 -12.69 -4.00
C LEU A 120 7.94 -13.88 -4.77
N ALA A 121 9.25 -14.08 -4.70
CA ALA A 121 9.89 -15.24 -5.32
C ALA A 121 9.50 -16.57 -4.65
N ALA A 122 9.34 -16.58 -3.33
CA ALA A 122 9.05 -17.77 -2.54
C ALA A 122 7.58 -18.24 -2.67
N TYR A 123 6.65 -17.31 -2.92
CA TYR A 123 5.22 -17.59 -2.94
C TYR A 123 4.59 -17.31 -4.33
N PRO A 124 4.83 -18.17 -5.35
CA PRO A 124 4.36 -17.91 -6.72
C PRO A 124 2.83 -17.89 -6.89
N SER A 125 2.09 -18.35 -5.88
CA SER A 125 0.62 -18.31 -5.83
C SER A 125 0.07 -17.11 -5.06
N LEU A 126 0.92 -16.18 -4.59
CA LEU A 126 0.47 -15.01 -3.85
C LEU A 126 -0.39 -14.10 -4.73
N GLU A 127 -1.56 -13.73 -4.23
CA GLU A 127 -2.53 -12.87 -4.93
C GLU A 127 -2.59 -11.47 -4.34
N VAL A 128 -2.37 -11.31 -3.03
CA VAL A 128 -2.48 -10.03 -2.33
C VAL A 128 -1.22 -9.79 -1.50
N LEU A 129 -0.56 -8.64 -1.70
CA LEU A 129 0.52 -8.17 -0.86
C LEU A 129 0.25 -6.73 -0.42
N TRP A 130 0.09 -6.53 0.88
CA TRP A 130 0.03 -5.21 1.49
C TRP A 130 1.29 -5.00 2.33
N VAL A 131 1.83 -3.79 2.31
CA VAL A 131 3.00 -3.37 3.08
C VAL A 131 2.70 -2.02 3.71
N ARG A 132 2.89 -1.91 5.02
CA ARG A 132 2.74 -0.65 5.76
C ARG A 132 4.08 -0.19 6.30
N GLY A 133 4.43 1.07 6.05
CA GLY A 133 5.75 1.62 6.33
C GLY A 133 6.76 1.34 5.22
N ALA A 134 7.83 2.12 5.21
CA ALA A 134 8.84 2.05 4.16
C ALA A 134 10.27 2.38 4.63
N ASN A 135 10.51 2.50 5.94
CA ASN A 135 11.88 2.72 6.41
C ASN A 135 12.73 1.51 6.03
N GLU A 136 13.86 1.76 5.36
CA GLU A 136 14.78 0.74 4.79
C GLU A 136 14.14 -0.28 3.81
N LEU A 137 12.93 -0.02 3.33
CA LEU A 137 12.22 -0.91 2.42
C LEU A 137 12.94 -1.02 1.08
N ARG A 138 13.16 -2.26 0.63
CA ARG A 138 13.76 -2.58 -0.66
C ARG A 138 12.91 -3.57 -1.43
N LEU A 139 12.88 -3.38 -2.75
CA LEU A 139 12.25 -4.24 -3.72
C LEU A 139 13.07 -4.18 -5.00
N ASP A 140 13.44 -5.33 -5.55
CA ASP A 140 13.97 -5.45 -6.90
C ASP A 140 12.83 -5.84 -7.87
N PRO A 141 12.95 -5.51 -9.18
CA PRO A 141 11.99 -5.95 -10.19
C PRO A 141 11.81 -7.47 -10.21
N VAL A 142 10.56 -7.94 -10.18
CA VAL A 142 10.22 -9.37 -10.22
C VAL A 142 9.26 -9.71 -11.34
N ARG A 143 9.17 -11.00 -11.68
CA ARG A 143 8.04 -11.55 -12.44
C ARG A 143 7.13 -12.30 -11.48
N HIS A 144 5.87 -11.87 -11.35
CA HIS A 144 4.89 -12.55 -10.51
C HIS A 144 3.54 -12.68 -11.22
N THR A 145 3.17 -13.89 -11.62
CA THR A 145 1.97 -14.14 -12.44
C THR A 145 0.67 -14.29 -11.64
N GLY A 146 0.77 -14.45 -10.32
CA GLY A 146 -0.40 -14.61 -9.44
C GLY A 146 -0.88 -13.33 -8.76
N LEU A 147 -0.06 -12.27 -8.74
CA LEU A 147 -0.32 -11.10 -7.88
C LEU A 147 -1.42 -10.25 -8.52
N ARG A 148 -2.50 -10.04 -7.78
CA ARG A 148 -3.70 -9.28 -8.18
C ARG A 148 -3.79 -7.94 -7.49
N GLU A 149 -3.27 -7.85 -6.27
CA GLU A 149 -3.31 -6.64 -5.46
C GLU A 149 -1.96 -6.39 -4.79
N LEU A 150 -1.44 -5.17 -4.99
CA LEU A 150 -0.20 -4.69 -4.40
C LEU A 150 -0.44 -3.31 -3.81
N VAL A 151 -0.21 -3.17 -2.50
CA VAL A 151 -0.51 -1.94 -1.75
C VAL A 151 0.67 -1.57 -0.88
N PHE A 152 1.15 -0.33 -1.02
CA PHE A 152 2.14 0.28 -0.14
C PHE A 152 1.50 1.47 0.60
N GLN A 153 1.28 1.30 1.90
CA GLN A 153 0.79 2.33 2.82
C GLN A 153 1.98 2.97 3.51
N THR A 154 2.36 4.20 3.15
CA THR A 154 3.59 4.81 3.65
C THR A 154 3.42 6.29 3.96
N GLY A 155 4.22 6.77 4.91
CA GLY A 155 4.43 8.20 5.15
C GLY A 155 5.41 8.84 4.15
N GLY A 156 6.21 8.03 3.46
CA GLY A 156 7.19 8.41 2.45
C GLY A 156 7.69 7.18 1.67
N LEU A 157 7.28 7.03 0.41
CA LEU A 157 7.63 5.87 -0.42
C LEU A 157 8.92 6.15 -1.21
N PRO A 158 9.96 5.29 -1.10
CA PRO A 158 11.16 5.42 -1.90
C PRO A 158 10.87 5.27 -3.40
N GLY A 159 11.41 6.18 -4.21
CA GLY A 159 11.32 6.16 -5.67
C GLY A 159 11.90 4.88 -6.26
N SER A 160 12.93 4.30 -5.63
CA SER A 160 13.49 3.01 -6.01
C SER A 160 12.47 1.87 -5.93
N VAL A 161 11.61 1.85 -4.90
CA VAL A 161 10.52 0.86 -4.77
C VAL A 161 9.46 1.10 -5.83
N THR A 162 9.07 2.35 -6.07
CA THR A 162 8.12 2.72 -7.13
C THR A 162 8.62 2.27 -8.51
N ALA A 163 9.89 2.55 -8.83
CA ALA A 163 10.53 2.13 -10.06
C ALA A 163 10.63 0.61 -10.18
N ALA A 164 10.89 -0.11 -9.07
CA ALA A 164 10.92 -1.56 -9.06
C ALA A 164 9.54 -2.19 -9.34
N VAL A 165 8.46 -1.58 -8.83
CA VAL A 165 7.08 -1.99 -9.18
C VAL A 165 6.83 -1.82 -10.68
N GLY A 166 7.17 -0.65 -11.26
CA GLY A 166 7.03 -0.42 -12.70
C GLY A 166 7.91 -1.35 -13.54
N GLY A 167 9.10 -1.68 -13.05
CA GLY A 167 10.03 -2.64 -13.63
C GLY A 167 9.60 -4.10 -13.46
N SER A 168 8.57 -4.41 -12.68
CA SER A 168 8.12 -5.79 -12.48
C SER A 168 7.16 -6.24 -13.60
N ASP A 169 7.17 -7.54 -13.93
CA ASP A 169 6.17 -8.15 -14.80
C ASP A 169 5.06 -8.78 -13.95
N LEU A 170 3.95 -8.04 -13.85
CA LEU A 170 2.80 -8.36 -12.99
C LEU A 170 1.52 -8.46 -13.85
N PRO A 171 1.41 -9.49 -14.70
CA PRO A 171 0.38 -9.55 -15.74
C PRO A 171 -1.04 -9.74 -15.18
N ALA A 172 -1.16 -10.21 -13.93
CA ALA A 172 -2.43 -10.41 -13.23
C ALA A 172 -2.80 -9.26 -12.29
N LEU A 173 -1.98 -8.20 -12.18
CA LEU A 173 -2.21 -7.13 -11.22
C LEU A 173 -3.42 -6.29 -11.63
N GLU A 174 -4.45 -6.30 -10.80
CA GLU A 174 -5.70 -5.58 -11.01
C GLU A 174 -5.76 -4.29 -10.19
N ARG A 175 -5.14 -4.29 -9.01
CA ARG A 175 -5.08 -3.15 -8.08
C ARG A 175 -3.65 -2.84 -7.66
N LEU A 176 -3.24 -1.60 -7.86
CA LEU A 176 -1.99 -1.04 -7.36
C LEU A 176 -2.29 0.22 -6.55
N GLU A 177 -1.78 0.28 -5.32
CA GLU A 177 -1.81 1.49 -4.52
C GLU A 177 -0.42 1.88 -4.01
N LEU A 178 -0.07 3.14 -4.27
CA LEU A 178 1.18 3.75 -3.86
C LEU A 178 0.84 5.02 -3.07
N TRP A 179 1.10 5.00 -1.76
CA TRP A 179 1.02 6.19 -0.93
C TRP A 179 2.39 6.84 -0.91
N LEU A 180 2.56 7.91 -1.68
CA LEU A 180 3.88 8.49 -1.97
C LEU A 180 4.51 9.21 -0.78
N GLY A 181 3.66 9.80 0.06
CA GLY A 181 4.09 10.47 1.28
C GLY A 181 4.86 11.77 1.07
N ARG A 182 5.67 12.12 2.06
CA ARG A 182 6.48 13.35 2.11
C ARG A 182 7.96 13.04 2.24
N ARG A 183 8.80 13.98 1.83
CA ARG A 183 10.25 13.89 1.97
C ARG A 183 10.71 13.78 3.42
N ASP A 184 10.00 14.45 4.34
CA ASP A 184 10.30 14.39 5.78
C ASP A 184 10.27 12.97 6.35
N TYR A 185 9.58 12.04 5.67
CA TYR A 185 9.43 10.63 6.06
C TYR A 185 10.11 9.66 5.09
N GLY A 186 11.12 10.14 4.34
CA GLY A 186 11.91 9.31 3.43
C GLY A 186 11.34 9.17 2.00
N GLY A 187 10.21 9.81 1.70
CA GLY A 187 9.62 9.77 0.37
C GLY A 187 10.38 10.63 -0.64
N ASP A 188 10.87 10.02 -1.72
CA ASP A 188 11.55 10.71 -2.81
C ASP A 188 11.01 10.35 -4.20
N THR A 189 9.87 9.64 -4.26
CA THR A 189 9.22 9.28 -5.53
C THR A 189 8.89 10.51 -6.38
N THR A 190 9.33 10.50 -7.62
CA THR A 190 9.06 11.50 -8.67
C THR A 190 8.20 10.93 -9.80
N PRO A 191 7.70 11.78 -10.73
CA PRO A 191 7.07 11.29 -11.96
C PRO A 191 7.93 10.32 -12.79
N ASP A 192 9.26 10.48 -12.77
CA ASP A 192 10.17 9.61 -13.54
C ASP A 192 10.20 8.19 -12.98
N ASP A 193 10.14 8.04 -11.65
CA ASP A 193 10.07 6.73 -10.99
C ASP A 193 8.76 5.99 -11.30
N LEU A 194 7.68 6.74 -11.57
CA LEU A 194 6.38 6.22 -11.96
C LEU A 194 6.28 5.88 -13.45
N ALA A 195 7.26 6.25 -14.28
CA ALA A 195 7.13 6.21 -15.73
C ALA A 195 6.69 4.84 -16.27
N ASP A 196 7.26 3.75 -15.78
CA ASP A 196 6.90 2.39 -16.21
C ASP A 196 5.53 1.93 -15.70
N VAL A 197 5.14 2.34 -14.48
CA VAL A 197 3.77 2.12 -13.95
C VAL A 197 2.75 2.86 -14.83
N LEU A 198 3.04 4.11 -15.18
CA LEU A 198 2.19 4.98 -15.99
C LEU A 198 2.11 4.54 -17.46
N ALA A 199 3.18 3.96 -17.98
CA ALA A 199 3.15 3.31 -19.28
C ALA A 199 2.23 2.08 -19.29
N GLY A 200 2.11 1.37 -18.17
CA GLY A 200 1.20 0.24 -17.98
C GLY A 200 1.56 -1.02 -18.80
N THR A 201 2.72 -1.03 -19.47
CA THR A 201 3.10 -2.09 -20.43
C THR A 201 3.24 -3.46 -19.77
N ARG A 202 3.64 -3.50 -18.51
CA ARG A 202 3.80 -4.71 -17.69
C ARG A 202 2.62 -4.97 -16.76
N LEU A 203 1.58 -4.14 -16.84
CA LEU A 203 0.39 -4.15 -15.99
C LEU A 203 -0.91 -4.22 -16.81
N PRO A 204 -1.06 -5.17 -17.76
CA PRO A 204 -2.18 -5.21 -18.70
C PRO A 204 -3.56 -5.43 -18.03
N ALA A 205 -3.58 -6.04 -16.85
CA ALA A 205 -4.79 -6.29 -16.07
C ALA A 205 -5.20 -5.13 -15.16
N LEU A 206 -4.39 -4.06 -15.04
CA LEU A 206 -4.61 -3.02 -14.04
C LEU A 206 -5.92 -2.26 -14.31
N ARG A 207 -6.81 -2.25 -13.32
CA ARG A 207 -8.10 -1.52 -13.36
C ARG A 207 -8.24 -0.52 -12.22
N HIS A 208 -7.45 -0.65 -11.17
CA HIS A 208 -7.42 0.28 -10.04
C HIS A 208 -5.98 0.75 -9.85
N LEU A 209 -5.76 2.06 -9.99
CA LEU A 209 -4.50 2.71 -9.62
C LEU A 209 -4.76 3.78 -8.57
N ALA A 210 -4.07 3.70 -7.45
CA ALA A 210 -3.93 4.82 -6.51
C ALA A 210 -2.48 5.30 -6.51
N VAL A 211 -2.30 6.59 -6.78
CA VAL A 211 -1.04 7.31 -6.57
C VAL A 211 -1.37 8.49 -5.67
N SER A 212 -1.44 8.21 -4.37
CA SER A 212 -2.08 9.07 -3.37
C SER A 212 -1.07 9.55 -2.32
N ASN A 213 -1.53 10.37 -1.38
CA ASN A 213 -0.74 10.85 -0.25
C ASN A 213 0.53 11.63 -0.66
N ALA A 214 0.53 12.30 -1.81
CA ALA A 214 1.73 12.90 -2.38
C ALA A 214 1.95 14.36 -1.93
N GLU A 215 3.16 14.68 -1.46
CA GLU A 215 3.60 16.05 -1.17
C GLU A 215 3.61 16.94 -2.43
N HIS A 216 4.01 16.38 -3.57
CA HIS A 216 4.06 17.07 -4.87
C HIS A 216 2.90 16.63 -5.78
N ALA A 217 1.68 16.55 -5.22
CA ALA A 217 0.53 15.96 -5.91
C ALA A 217 0.26 16.58 -7.28
N ASP A 218 0.34 17.90 -7.46
CA ASP A 218 0.09 18.55 -8.77
C ASP A 218 1.00 17.99 -9.89
N GLN A 219 2.27 17.73 -9.60
CA GLN A 219 3.23 17.17 -10.56
C GLN A 219 2.91 15.70 -10.88
N ILE A 220 2.56 14.94 -9.85
CA ILE A 220 2.17 13.53 -9.99
C ILE A 220 0.87 13.42 -10.80
N VAL A 221 -0.13 14.24 -10.49
CA VAL A 221 -1.41 14.30 -11.20
C VAL A 221 -1.20 14.68 -12.66
N ALA A 222 -0.33 15.65 -12.96
CA ALA A 222 -0.02 15.99 -14.35
C ALA A 222 0.59 14.80 -15.13
N ALA A 223 1.48 14.04 -14.50
CA ALA A 223 2.07 12.84 -15.11
C ALA A 223 1.03 11.73 -15.32
N VAL A 224 0.19 11.47 -14.30
CA VAL A 224 -0.90 10.48 -14.38
C VAL A 224 -1.91 10.88 -15.46
N ALA A 225 -2.31 12.14 -15.53
CA ALA A 225 -3.30 12.63 -16.49
C ALA A 225 -2.87 12.41 -17.94
N ALA A 226 -1.57 12.42 -18.23
CA ALA A 226 -1.03 12.14 -19.57
C ALA A 226 -0.72 10.65 -19.83
N ALA A 227 -0.91 9.79 -18.83
CA ALA A 227 -0.40 8.43 -18.85
C ALA A 227 -1.26 7.45 -19.67
N PRO A 228 -0.64 6.57 -20.49
CA PRO A 228 -1.37 5.54 -21.23
C PRO A 228 -2.22 4.60 -20.37
N VAL A 229 -1.76 4.27 -19.16
CA VAL A 229 -2.46 3.35 -18.25
C VAL A 229 -3.87 3.84 -17.88
N VAL A 230 -4.12 5.16 -17.89
CA VAL A 230 -5.42 5.74 -17.52
C VAL A 230 -6.56 5.19 -18.37
N ARG A 231 -6.31 4.92 -19.65
CA ARG A 231 -7.33 4.45 -20.60
C ARG A 231 -7.97 3.11 -20.24
N GLN A 232 -7.29 2.29 -19.44
CA GLN A 232 -7.80 0.98 -19.01
C GLN A 232 -8.32 0.97 -17.57
N LEU A 233 -8.12 2.04 -16.81
CA LEU A 233 -8.56 2.12 -15.43
C LEU A 233 -10.09 2.21 -15.32
N LYS A 234 -10.60 1.68 -14.22
CA LYS A 234 -11.97 1.86 -13.74
C LYS A 234 -12.00 2.73 -12.49
N VAL A 235 -10.94 2.68 -11.69
CA VAL A 235 -10.78 3.48 -10.48
C VAL A 235 -9.43 4.17 -10.54
N LEU A 236 -9.44 5.49 -10.35
CA LEU A 236 -8.25 6.30 -10.18
C LEU A 236 -8.34 7.04 -8.85
N ASP A 237 -7.34 6.86 -8.00
CA ASP A 237 -7.23 7.54 -6.71
C ASP A 237 -5.97 8.42 -6.67
N LEU A 238 -6.19 9.72 -6.50
CA LEU A 238 -5.17 10.77 -6.38
C LEU A 238 -5.38 11.56 -5.08
N SER A 239 -6.03 10.94 -4.09
CA SER A 239 -6.43 11.52 -2.81
C SER A 239 -5.25 11.76 -1.86
N LYS A 240 -5.54 12.36 -0.69
CA LYS A 240 -4.64 12.49 0.47
C LYS A 240 -3.39 13.34 0.24
N GLY A 241 -3.24 13.92 -0.94
CA GLY A 241 -2.08 14.72 -1.33
C GLY A 241 -2.30 16.23 -1.25
N VAL A 242 -1.25 16.97 -1.54
CA VAL A 242 -1.28 18.44 -1.67
C VAL A 242 -1.77 18.83 -3.07
N LEU A 243 -3.00 18.41 -3.41
CA LEU A 243 -3.61 18.68 -4.71
C LEU A 243 -4.23 20.07 -4.74
N THR A 244 -3.78 20.93 -5.64
CA THR A 244 -4.28 22.30 -5.82
C THR A 244 -4.97 22.47 -7.17
N ASP A 245 -5.52 23.66 -7.41
CA ASP A 245 -6.17 24.00 -8.68
C ASP A 245 -5.25 23.75 -9.89
N ALA A 246 -3.92 23.86 -9.72
CA ALA A 246 -2.97 23.56 -10.80
C ALA A 246 -3.02 22.08 -11.21
N GLY A 247 -3.07 21.16 -10.25
CA GLY A 247 -3.24 19.74 -10.53
C GLY A 247 -4.62 19.42 -11.12
N ALA A 248 -5.68 20.12 -10.69
CA ALA A 248 -7.00 20.00 -11.31
C ALA A 248 -7.02 20.44 -12.78
N GLU A 249 -6.35 21.55 -13.13
CA GLU A 249 -6.20 21.95 -14.54
C GLU A 249 -5.48 20.87 -15.36
N ALA A 250 -4.39 20.33 -14.83
CA ALA A 250 -3.62 19.29 -15.51
C ALA A 250 -4.46 18.01 -15.71
N LEU A 251 -5.23 17.62 -14.69
CA LEU A 251 -6.13 16.48 -14.75
C LEU A 251 -7.20 16.64 -15.84
N LEU A 252 -7.80 17.83 -15.94
CA LEU A 252 -8.83 18.14 -16.93
C LEU A 252 -8.29 18.32 -18.36
N ALA A 253 -7.01 18.66 -18.50
CA ALA A 253 -6.34 18.82 -19.79
C ALA A 253 -5.75 17.51 -20.34
N GLY A 254 -5.70 16.44 -19.53
CA GLY A 254 -5.11 15.15 -19.88
C GLY A 254 -6.03 14.21 -20.66
N GLU A 255 -5.76 12.91 -20.53
CA GLU A 255 -6.58 11.84 -21.10
C GLU A 255 -8.03 11.93 -20.56
N PRO A 256 -9.05 11.65 -21.40
CA PRO A 256 -10.43 11.63 -20.93
C PRO A 256 -10.60 10.64 -19.78
N LEU A 257 -11.26 11.08 -18.71
CA LEU A 257 -11.55 10.25 -17.52
C LEU A 257 -13.03 9.82 -17.45
N THR A 258 -13.82 10.14 -18.48
CA THR A 258 -15.27 9.88 -18.50
C THR A 258 -15.64 8.39 -18.54
N HIS A 259 -14.68 7.51 -18.81
CA HIS A 259 -14.85 6.05 -18.72
C HIS A 259 -14.63 5.49 -17.31
N LEU A 260 -14.06 6.28 -16.40
CA LEU A 260 -13.85 5.83 -15.03
C LEU A 260 -15.19 5.54 -14.35
N ARG A 261 -15.20 4.51 -13.50
CA ARG A 261 -16.29 4.31 -12.55
C ARG A 261 -16.15 5.29 -11.38
N ARG A 262 -14.94 5.46 -10.85
CA ARG A 262 -14.65 6.33 -9.71
C ARG A 262 -13.35 7.10 -9.91
N LEU A 263 -13.39 8.37 -9.55
CA LEU A 263 -12.23 9.25 -9.37
C LEU A 263 -12.22 9.71 -7.91
N ASP A 264 -11.19 9.34 -7.16
CA ASP A 264 -11.05 9.72 -5.76
C ASP A 264 -10.01 10.83 -5.60
N LEU A 265 -10.46 11.97 -5.09
CA LEU A 265 -9.65 13.15 -4.79
C LEU A 265 -9.85 13.59 -3.34
N HIS A 266 -10.38 12.74 -2.44
CA HIS A 266 -10.63 13.18 -1.05
C HIS A 266 -9.34 13.67 -0.38
N HIS A 267 -9.47 14.56 0.61
CA HIS A 267 -8.34 15.24 1.22
C HIS A 267 -7.46 15.97 0.18
N HIS A 268 -7.90 17.17 -0.19
CA HIS A 268 -7.27 18.03 -1.21
C HIS A 268 -7.27 19.51 -0.81
N PHE A 269 -6.59 20.36 -1.57
CA PHE A 269 -6.56 21.83 -1.40
C PHE A 269 -7.21 22.57 -2.58
N LEU A 270 -8.15 21.93 -3.28
CA LEU A 270 -8.89 22.50 -4.40
C LEU A 270 -9.85 23.60 -3.96
N SER A 271 -9.94 24.67 -4.76
CA SER A 271 -10.98 25.69 -4.62
C SER A 271 -12.36 25.15 -5.01
N ASP A 272 -13.42 25.79 -4.51
CA ASP A 272 -14.80 25.47 -4.86
C ASP A 272 -15.01 25.45 -6.39
N SER A 273 -14.42 26.43 -7.10
CA SER A 273 -14.50 26.53 -8.55
C SER A 273 -13.80 25.37 -9.26
N ALA A 274 -12.64 24.93 -8.79
CA ALA A 274 -11.97 23.76 -9.37
C ALA A 274 -12.80 22.48 -9.17
N ARG A 275 -13.38 22.30 -7.97
CA ARG A 275 -14.27 21.16 -7.67
C ARG A 275 -15.50 21.10 -8.57
N GLU A 276 -16.18 22.24 -8.74
CA GLU A 276 -17.34 22.36 -9.63
C GLU A 276 -16.98 22.00 -11.08
N ARG A 277 -15.82 22.45 -11.56
CA ARG A 277 -15.35 22.13 -12.92
C ARG A 277 -15.03 20.65 -13.09
N ILE A 278 -14.41 20.00 -12.11
CA ILE A 278 -14.13 18.55 -12.15
C ILE A 278 -15.44 17.76 -12.28
N VAL A 279 -16.43 18.05 -11.43
CA VAL A 279 -17.73 17.36 -11.47
C VAL A 279 -18.44 17.61 -12.80
N ALA A 280 -18.43 18.85 -13.29
CA ALA A 280 -19.05 19.20 -14.56
C ALA A 280 -18.39 18.50 -15.77
N ALA A 281 -17.07 18.30 -15.73
CA ALA A 281 -16.31 17.66 -16.81
C ALA A 281 -16.47 16.13 -16.85
N LEU A 282 -16.90 15.50 -15.75
CA LEU A 282 -16.92 14.04 -15.58
C LEU A 282 -18.34 13.50 -15.31
N PRO A 283 -19.33 13.76 -16.18
CA PRO A 283 -20.69 13.27 -15.99
C PRO A 283 -20.72 11.73 -15.98
N GLY A 284 -21.32 11.16 -14.93
CA GLY A 284 -21.47 9.70 -14.77
C GLY A 284 -20.31 9.00 -14.05
N VAL A 285 -19.23 9.73 -13.74
CA VAL A 285 -18.15 9.25 -12.87
C VAL A 285 -18.51 9.52 -11.41
N GLU A 286 -18.29 8.55 -10.53
CA GLU A 286 -18.35 8.78 -9.09
C GLU A 286 -17.12 9.59 -8.66
N VAL A 287 -17.27 10.90 -8.46
CA VAL A 287 -16.17 11.77 -8.04
C VAL A 287 -16.24 12.00 -6.53
N ASP A 288 -15.19 11.60 -5.81
CA ASP A 288 -15.04 11.89 -4.38
C ASP A 288 -14.16 13.14 -4.20
N LEU A 289 -14.76 14.20 -3.66
CA LEU A 289 -14.13 15.48 -3.34
C LEU A 289 -14.36 15.83 -1.86
N SER A 290 -14.51 14.80 -1.03
CA SER A 290 -14.71 14.99 0.40
C SER A 290 -13.43 15.46 1.10
N ASP A 291 -13.60 16.00 2.31
CA ASP A 291 -12.48 16.46 3.16
C ASP A 291 -11.60 17.58 2.54
N PRO A 292 -12.19 18.73 2.14
CA PRO A 292 -11.42 19.87 1.68
C PRO A 292 -10.51 20.42 2.80
N GLN A 293 -9.24 20.63 2.49
CA GLN A 293 -8.24 21.20 3.40
C GLN A 293 -7.98 22.67 3.10
N ALA A 294 -7.56 23.41 4.14
CA ALA A 294 -7.03 24.76 4.03
C ALA A 294 -5.55 24.76 4.40
N ALA A 295 -4.76 25.64 3.78
CA ALA A 295 -3.35 25.78 4.14
C ALA A 295 -3.22 26.38 5.55
N ASP A 296 -2.30 25.84 6.34
CA ASP A 296 -1.95 26.38 7.65
C ASP A 296 -1.04 27.60 7.44
N VAL A 297 -1.39 28.73 8.06
CA VAL A 297 -0.58 29.96 7.98
C VAL A 297 0.18 30.15 9.28
N TYR A 298 1.51 29.99 9.22
CA TYR A 298 2.40 30.23 10.34
C TYR A 298 3.54 31.16 9.93
N ASP A 299 3.71 32.25 10.67
CA ASP A 299 4.71 33.31 10.39
C ASP A 299 4.66 33.84 8.94
N GLY A 300 3.45 34.00 8.40
CA GLY A 300 3.22 34.48 7.03
C GLY A 300 3.57 33.48 5.92
N ARG A 301 3.89 32.23 6.27
CA ARG A 301 4.10 31.14 5.32
C ARG A 301 2.93 30.17 5.34
N GLU A 302 2.53 29.72 4.17
CA GLU A 302 1.52 28.67 4.01
C GLU A 302 2.18 27.28 4.05
N TYR A 303 1.60 26.39 4.84
CA TYR A 303 1.97 24.98 4.93
C TYR A 303 0.78 24.13 4.50
N ARG A 304 1.04 23.09 3.73
CA ARG A 304 0.05 22.10 3.30
C ARG A 304 0.62 20.73 3.64
N PHE A 305 -0.23 19.86 4.19
CA PHE A 305 0.18 18.55 4.65
C PHE A 305 -0.59 17.46 3.91
N THR A 306 0.02 16.29 3.80
CA THR A 306 -0.62 15.07 3.33
C THR A 306 -1.47 14.48 4.45
N ALA A 307 -2.47 13.65 4.12
CA ALA A 307 -3.38 13.08 5.11
C ALA A 307 -2.68 12.09 6.06
N VAL A 308 -1.62 11.45 5.56
CA VAL A 308 -0.79 10.49 6.28
C VAL A 308 0.66 10.94 6.20
N GLY A 309 1.31 10.98 7.36
CA GLY A 309 2.69 11.40 7.53
C GLY A 309 3.39 10.45 8.48
N GLU A 310 3.59 10.88 9.73
CA GLU A 310 3.87 9.97 10.85
C GLU A 310 2.70 8.99 11.08
#